data_AF-A0A5K7YQE8-F1
#
_entry.id   AF-A0A5K7YQE8-F1
#
_cell.length_a   1.000
_cell.length_b   1.000
_cell.length_c   1.000
_cell.angle_alpha   90.00
_cell.angle_beta   90.00
_cell.angle_gamma   90.00
#
_symmetry.space_group_name_H-M   'P 1'
#
loop_
_entity.id
_entity.type
_entity.pdbx_description
1 polymer ?
#
loop_
_entity_poly.entity_id
_entity_poly.type
_entity_poly.pdbx_seq_one_letter_code
_entity_poly.pdbx_strand_id
1 'polypeptide(L)'
;MTGEQQQQLFEKIGAILKRAIDDRSPQKRPAGKAGLRAEKGYYRLLYLEGDVHEQADREALADGWEHLNGILRQLTDLPEIRAEILAGVMATVDEITGQLPGAD
;
A
#
# COMPACT_ATOMS: atom_id res chain seq x y z
N MET A 1 -5.91 -18.21 -0.46
CA MET A 1 -6.18 -17.24 0.63
C MET A 1 -7.66 -17.33 0.99
N THR A 2 -7.99 -17.36 2.27
CA THR A 2 -9.37 -17.26 2.79
C THR A 2 -9.82 -15.79 2.81
N GLY A 3 -11.12 -15.54 3.02
CA GLY A 3 -11.64 -14.17 3.17
C GLY A 3 -11.02 -13.41 4.34
N GLU A 4 -10.76 -14.09 5.46
CA GLU A 4 -10.07 -13.52 6.63
C GLU A 4 -8.61 -13.15 6.32
N GLN A 5 -7.87 -14.02 5.59
CA GLN A 5 -6.51 -13.72 5.14
C GLN A 5 -6.48 -12.53 4.17
N GLN A 6 -7.52 -12.39 3.35
CA GLN A 6 -7.64 -11.25 2.45
C GLN A 6 -7.91 -9.96 3.24
N GLN A 7 -8.81 -9.97 4.20
CA GLN A 7 -9.08 -8.82 5.06
C GLN A 7 -7.82 -8.38 5.83
N GLN A 8 -7.10 -9.31 6.45
CA GLN A 8 -5.82 -9.04 7.13
C GLN A 8 -4.77 -8.44 6.18
N LEU A 9 -4.73 -8.90 4.93
CA LEU A 9 -3.82 -8.36 3.92
C LEU A 9 -4.18 -6.91 3.57
N PHE A 10 -5.45 -6.60 3.35
CA PHE A 10 -5.91 -5.24 3.07
C PHE A 10 -5.64 -4.28 4.24
N GLU A 11 -5.88 -4.70 5.49
CA GLU A 11 -5.57 -3.90 6.68
C GLU A 11 -4.07 -3.56 6.78
N LYS A 12 -3.20 -4.55 6.56
CA LYS A 12 -1.75 -4.37 6.58
C LYS A 12 -1.26 -3.51 5.42
N ILE A 13 -1.85 -3.63 4.23
CA ILE A 13 -1.59 -2.73 3.09
C ILE A 13 -1.98 -1.29 3.44
N GLY A 14 -3.16 -1.09 4.04
CA GLY A 14 -3.57 0.22 4.55
C GLY A 14 -2.56 0.81 5.54
N ALA A 15 -2.04 0.00 6.46
CA ALA A 15 -1.00 0.43 7.40
C ALA A 15 0.33 0.83 6.72
N ILE A 16 0.73 0.11 5.66
CA ILE A 16 1.92 0.46 4.86
C ILE A 16 1.73 1.83 4.20
N LEU A 17 0.56 2.06 3.60
CA LEU A 17 0.24 3.33 2.94
C LEU A 17 0.23 4.48 3.94
N LYS A 18 -0.42 4.30 5.09
CA LYS A 18 -0.47 5.29 6.16
C LYS A 18 0.93 5.69 6.64
N ARG A 19 1.81 4.71 6.83
CA ARG A 19 3.22 4.98 7.19
C ARG A 19 3.93 5.77 6.10
N ALA A 20 3.77 5.38 4.83
CA ALA A 20 4.39 6.07 3.71
C ALA A 20 3.88 7.52 3.56
N ILE A 21 2.61 7.78 3.88
CA ILE A 21 1.98 9.10 3.94
C ILE A 21 2.60 9.92 5.08
N ASP A 22 2.64 9.36 6.28
CA ASP A 22 3.15 10.05 7.47
C ASP A 22 4.60 10.50 7.30
N ASP A 23 5.45 9.66 6.70
CA ASP A 23 6.86 9.96 6.43
C ASP A 23 7.07 11.07 5.40
N ARG A 24 6.03 11.37 4.62
CA ARG A 24 6.01 12.41 3.58
C ARG A 24 5.11 13.58 3.93
N SER A 25 4.51 13.56 5.11
CA SER A 25 3.65 14.64 5.61
C SER A 25 4.40 15.98 5.61
N PRO A 26 3.69 17.11 5.48
CA PRO A 26 4.30 18.44 5.46
C PRO A 26 5.25 18.71 6.63
N GLN A 27 5.02 18.07 7.78
CA GLN A 27 5.80 18.23 9.02
C GLN A 27 7.14 17.48 9.00
N LYS A 28 7.25 16.37 8.26
CA LYS A 28 8.48 15.54 8.18
C LYS A 28 9.27 15.75 6.88
N ARG A 29 8.70 16.52 5.95
CA ARG A 29 9.22 16.71 4.61
C ARG A 29 10.58 17.42 4.61
N PRO A 30 11.61 16.88 3.93
CA PRO A 30 12.91 17.53 3.82
C PRO A 30 12.84 18.81 2.97
N ALA A 31 13.77 19.75 3.17
CA ALA A 31 13.81 20.97 2.38
C ALA A 31 14.25 20.73 0.92
N GLY A 32 13.92 21.69 0.05
CA GLY A 32 14.40 21.72 -1.34
C GLY A 32 13.77 20.65 -2.26
N LYS A 33 14.53 20.19 -3.26
CA LYS A 33 14.04 19.26 -4.30
C LYS A 33 13.56 17.92 -3.73
N ALA A 34 14.21 17.42 -2.68
CA ALA A 34 13.79 16.21 -1.97
C ALA A 34 12.38 16.40 -1.37
N GLY A 35 12.12 17.57 -0.81
CA GLY A 35 10.80 17.97 -0.39
C GLY A 35 9.80 17.93 -1.53
N LEU A 36 10.02 18.65 -2.62
CA LEU A 36 9.10 18.70 -3.78
C LEU A 36 8.69 17.31 -4.29
N ARG A 37 9.61 16.34 -4.28
CA ARG A 37 9.29 14.95 -4.57
C ARG A 37 8.45 14.27 -3.49
N ALA A 38 8.78 14.47 -2.21
CA ALA A 38 8.02 13.91 -1.10
C ALA A 38 6.57 14.40 -1.07
N GLU A 39 6.31 15.69 -1.36
CA GLU A 39 4.95 16.23 -1.47
C GLU A 39 4.16 15.66 -2.65
N LYS A 40 4.79 15.53 -3.81
CA LYS A 40 4.14 14.88 -4.96
C LYS A 40 3.75 13.44 -4.60
N GLY A 41 4.64 12.72 -3.92
CA GLY A 41 4.36 11.39 -3.39
C GLY A 41 3.26 11.36 -2.34
N TYR A 42 3.24 12.33 -1.43
CA TYR A 42 2.25 12.45 -0.36
C TYR A 42 0.81 12.52 -0.91
N TYR A 43 0.54 13.42 -1.86
CA TYR A 43 -0.79 13.53 -2.44
C TYR A 43 -1.19 12.25 -3.20
N ARG A 44 -0.23 11.63 -3.89
CA ARG A 44 -0.49 10.38 -4.63
C ARG A 44 -0.84 9.23 -3.70
N LEU A 45 -0.20 9.17 -2.53
CA LEU A 45 -0.46 8.18 -1.50
C LEU A 45 -1.81 8.42 -0.79
N LEU A 46 -2.23 9.67 -0.58
CA LEU A 46 -3.55 9.97 0.00
C LEU A 46 -4.70 9.45 -0.87
N TYR A 47 -4.59 9.60 -2.20
CA TYR A 47 -5.56 9.00 -3.13
C TYR A 47 -5.58 7.47 -3.01
N LEU A 48 -4.40 6.88 -2.82
CA LEU A 48 -4.21 5.44 -2.68
C LEU A 48 -4.86 4.87 -1.41
N GLU A 49 -4.65 5.54 -0.29
CA GLU A 49 -5.26 5.17 0.99
C GLU A 49 -6.79 5.24 0.91
N GLY A 50 -7.33 6.31 0.29
CA GLY A 50 -8.77 6.44 0.05
C GLY A 50 -9.35 5.28 -0.77
N ASP A 51 -8.70 4.94 -1.88
CA ASP A 51 -9.14 3.85 -2.78
C ASP A 51 -9.08 2.47 -2.09
N VAL A 52 -8.03 2.20 -1.31
CA VAL A 52 -7.88 0.93 -0.58
C VAL A 52 -8.95 0.79 0.50
N HIS A 53 -9.28 1.87 1.20
CA HIS A 53 -10.38 1.86 2.18
C HIS A 53 -11.73 1.64 1.51
N GLU A 54 -12.01 2.30 0.38
CA GLU A 54 -13.27 2.11 -0.34
C GLU A 54 -13.44 0.66 -0.86
N GLN A 55 -12.35 0.01 -1.26
CA GLN A 55 -12.38 -1.38 -1.72
C GLN A 55 -12.47 -2.42 -0.61
N ALA A 56 -11.88 -2.16 0.55
CA ALA A 56 -12.06 -3.02 1.72
C ALA A 56 -13.54 -3.08 2.13
N ASP A 57 -14.28 -1.98 1.98
CA ASP A 57 -15.70 -1.88 2.32
C ASP A 57 -16.63 -2.56 1.29
N ARG A 58 -16.19 -2.77 0.04
CA ARG A 58 -17.04 -3.27 -1.06
C ARG A 58 -17.03 -4.79 -1.26
N GLU A 59 -16.34 -5.58 -0.43
CA GLU A 59 -16.19 -7.05 -0.50
C GLU A 59 -15.65 -7.63 -1.85
N ALA A 60 -15.44 -6.81 -2.89
CA ALA A 60 -14.93 -7.21 -4.20
C ALA A 60 -13.39 -7.28 -4.19
N LEU A 61 -12.87 -8.28 -3.48
CA LEU A 61 -11.43 -8.48 -3.26
C LEU A 61 -10.65 -8.78 -4.55
N ALA A 62 -11.30 -9.36 -5.57
CA ALA A 62 -10.67 -9.58 -6.88
C ALA A 62 -10.40 -8.26 -7.63
N ASP A 63 -11.36 -7.34 -7.59
CA ASP A 63 -11.23 -6.01 -8.21
C ASP A 63 -10.21 -5.14 -7.45
N GLY A 64 -10.12 -5.32 -6.13
CA GLY A 64 -9.15 -4.61 -5.29
C GLY A 64 -7.69 -4.89 -5.67
N TRP A 65 -7.35 -6.12 -6.10
CA TRP A 65 -6.00 -6.45 -6.53
C TRP A 65 -5.63 -5.86 -7.89
N GLU A 66 -6.54 -5.91 -8.86
CA GLU A 66 -6.31 -5.27 -10.15
C GLU A 66 -6.18 -3.76 -9.99
N HIS A 67 -6.99 -3.17 -9.12
CA HIS A 67 -6.94 -1.74 -8.81
C HIS A 67 -5.64 -1.34 -8.11
N LEU A 68 -5.22 -2.06 -7.06
CA LEU A 68 -3.93 -1.84 -6.40
C LEU A 68 -2.79 -1.92 -7.41
N ASN A 69 -2.80 -2.91 -8.30
CA ASN A 69 -1.79 -3.05 -9.35
C ASN A 69 -1.86 -1.90 -10.37
N GLY A 70 -3.06 -1.44 -10.72
CA GLY A 70 -3.29 -0.28 -11.57
C GLY A 70 -2.67 0.98 -10.98
N ILE A 71 -2.91 1.23 -9.70
CA ILE A 71 -2.32 2.34 -8.96
C ILE A 71 -0.79 2.21 -8.89
N LEU A 72 -0.24 1.03 -8.52
CA LEU A 72 1.20 0.82 -8.42
C LEU A 72 1.91 1.07 -9.77
N ARG A 73 1.24 0.80 -10.90
CA ARG A 73 1.73 1.15 -12.24
C ARG A 73 1.71 2.66 -12.50
N GLN A 74 0.82 3.39 -11.85
CA GLN A 74 0.78 4.85 -11.94
C GLN A 74 1.83 5.55 -11.05
N LEU A 75 2.55 4.84 -10.19
CA LEU A 75 3.68 5.35 -9.39
C LEU A 75 5.04 5.24 -10.12
N THR A 76 5.03 5.14 -11.45
CA THR A 76 6.26 4.99 -12.26
C THR A 76 7.18 6.21 -12.20
N ASP A 77 6.62 7.38 -11.91
CA ASP A 77 7.34 8.63 -11.70
C ASP A 77 7.88 8.79 -10.27
N LEU A 78 7.58 7.84 -9.38
CA LEU A 78 7.99 7.77 -7.97
C LEU A 78 8.50 6.35 -7.63
N PRO A 79 9.58 5.89 -8.29
CA PRO A 79 10.02 4.50 -8.22
C PRO A 79 10.40 4.04 -6.81
N GLU A 80 10.90 4.95 -5.96
CA GLU A 80 11.26 4.66 -4.57
C GLU A 80 10.03 4.35 -3.71
N ILE A 81 8.95 5.12 -3.90
CA ILE A 81 7.67 4.91 -3.21
C ILE A 81 7.05 3.59 -3.68
N ARG A 82 7.07 3.34 -4.99
CA ARG A 82 6.58 2.09 -5.56
C ARG A 82 7.32 0.87 -5.00
N ALA A 83 8.66 0.95 -4.89
CA ALA A 83 9.48 -0.14 -4.34
C ALA A 83 9.19 -0.39 -2.86
N GLU A 84 9.04 0.67 -2.06
CA GLU A 84 8.69 0.58 -0.64
C GLU A 84 7.35 -0.11 -0.42
N ILE A 85 6.31 0.31 -1.14
CA ILE A 85 4.97 -0.29 -1.03
C ILE A 85 5.00 -1.74 -1.49
N LEU A 86 5.63 -2.04 -2.64
CA LEU A 86 5.75 -3.41 -3.14
C LEU A 86 6.46 -4.33 -2.16
N ALA A 87 7.56 -3.88 -1.56
CA ALA A 87 8.28 -4.65 -0.56
C ALA A 87 7.42 -4.93 0.67
N GLY A 88 6.66 -3.94 1.15
CA GLY A 88 5.72 -4.12 2.26
C GLY A 88 4.58 -5.09 1.93
N VAL A 89 3.98 -4.97 0.74
CA VAL A 89 2.90 -5.86 0.26
C VAL A 89 3.43 -7.29 0.16
N MET A 90 4.60 -7.50 -0.45
CA MET A 90 5.20 -8.83 -0.58
C MET A 90 5.49 -9.46 0.78
N ALA A 91 6.12 -8.71 1.70
CA ALA A 91 6.37 -9.19 3.05
C ALA A 91 5.08 -9.57 3.79
N THR A 92 4.01 -8.81 3.56
CA THR A 92 2.69 -9.10 4.14
C THR A 92 2.05 -10.35 3.55
N VAL A 93 2.14 -10.53 2.23
CA VAL A 93 1.67 -11.75 1.55
C VAL A 93 2.43 -12.96 2.09
N ASP A 94 3.75 -12.88 2.20
CA ASP A 94 4.59 -13.96 2.73
C ASP A 94 4.25 -14.27 4.20
N GLU A 95 4.00 -13.26 5.03
CA GLU A 95 3.58 -13.43 6.42
C GLU A 95 2.25 -14.20 6.51
N ILE A 96 1.22 -13.74 5.78
CA ILE A 96 -0.14 -14.31 5.84
C ILE A 96 -0.20 -15.71 5.22
N THR A 97 0.57 -15.96 4.16
CA THR A 97 0.62 -17.27 3.50
C THR A 97 1.55 -18.25 4.22
N GLY A 98 2.61 -17.77 4.87
CA GLY A 98 3.54 -18.54 5.69
C GLY A 98 3.02 -18.91 7.08
N GLN A 99 1.92 -18.29 7.55
CA GLN A 99 1.24 -18.63 8.81
C GLN A 99 0.40 -19.92 8.77
N LEU A 100 0.39 -20.67 7.66
CA LEU A 100 -0.18 -22.02 7.63
C LEU A 100 0.70 -22.99 8.43
N PRO A 101 0.26 -23.53 9.59
CA PRO A 101 0.74 -24.86 9.96
C PRO A 101 0.28 -25.82 8.86
N GLY A 102 1.15 -26.76 8.46
CA GLY A 102 0.74 -27.89 7.61
C GLY A 102 -0.56 -28.51 8.18
N ALA A 103 -1.53 -28.97 7.40
CA ALA A 103 -1.34 -29.79 6.21
C ALA A 103 -0.19 -30.80 6.36
N ASP A 104 -0.06 -31.38 7.55
CA ASP A 104 0.45 -32.73 7.80
C ASP A 104 -0.65 -33.52 8.53
#